data_AF-A0A183MAR7-F1
#
_entry.id   AF-A0A183MAR7-F1
#
_cell.length_a   1.000
_cell.length_b   1.000
_cell.length_c   1.000
_cell.angle_alpha   90.00
_cell.angle_beta   90.00
_cell.angle_gamma   90.00
#
_symmetry.space_group_name_H-M   'P 1'
#
loop_
_entity.id
_entity.type
_entity.pdbx_description
1 polymer ?
#
loop_
_entity_poly.entity_id
_entity_poly.type
_entity_poly.pdbx_seq_one_letter_code
_entity_poly.pdbx_strand_id
1 'polypeptide(L)'
;MRQLYDMTKKLSENHRKPERPVKSKEGEVITNIEEQWNRWVEHFKELLNQPAPLNPPNIEAAWPSNKSRVANQQDQTTFQQRHQKQT
;
A
#
# COMPACT_ATOMS: atom_id res chain seq x y z
N MET A 1 -5.80 -22.43 -17.32
CA MET A 1 -4.62 -22.65 -16.44
C MET A 1 -3.29 -22.28 -17.08
N ARG A 2 -3.02 -22.56 -18.37
CA ARG A 2 -1.75 -22.18 -19.02
C ARG A 2 -1.49 -20.67 -19.11
N GLN A 3 -2.52 -19.86 -19.40
CA GLN A 3 -2.37 -18.39 -19.54
C GLN A 3 -1.78 -17.71 -18.29
N LEU A 4 -2.21 -18.14 -17.09
CA LEU A 4 -1.67 -17.64 -15.82
C LEU A 4 -0.21 -18.03 -15.67
N TYR A 5 0.15 -19.29 -15.94
CA TYR A 5 1.52 -19.77 -15.88
C TYR A 5 2.44 -19.03 -16.87
N ASP A 6 2.00 -18.83 -18.10
CA ASP A 6 2.78 -18.13 -19.14
C ASP A 6 2.95 -16.64 -18.81
N MET A 7 1.93 -16.01 -18.22
CA MET A 7 1.99 -14.63 -17.73
C MET A 7 2.93 -14.48 -16.54
N THR A 8 2.80 -15.33 -15.52
CA THR A 8 3.69 -15.31 -14.35
C THR A 8 5.13 -15.61 -14.76
N LYS A 9 5.35 -16.52 -15.71
CA LYS A 9 6.68 -16.82 -16.24
C LYS A 9 7.30 -15.62 -16.96
N LYS A 10 6.56 -14.94 -17.84
CA LYS A 10 6.99 -13.71 -18.52
C LYS A 10 7.29 -12.57 -17.53
N LEU A 11 6.44 -12.39 -16.53
CA LEU A 11 6.69 -11.43 -15.46
C LEU A 11 7.90 -11.84 -14.61
N SER A 12 8.16 -13.15 -14.48
CA SER A 12 9.26 -13.66 -13.68
C SER A 12 10.65 -13.59 -14.31
N GLU A 13 10.68 -13.48 -15.63
CA GLU A 13 11.93 -13.52 -16.40
C GLU A 13 12.78 -12.26 -16.19
N ASN A 14 12.17 -11.16 -15.73
CA ASN A 14 12.83 -9.86 -15.53
C ASN A 14 13.59 -9.71 -14.20
N HIS A 15 13.58 -10.68 -13.28
CA HIS A 15 14.18 -10.50 -11.94
C HIS A 15 15.67 -10.85 -11.85
N ARG A 16 16.38 -10.96 -12.98
CA ARG A 16 17.62 -11.75 -12.99
C ARG A 16 18.76 -11.19 -12.13
N LYS A 17 18.66 -9.95 -11.62
CA LYS A 17 19.53 -9.41 -10.56
C LYS A 17 18.75 -8.39 -9.73
N PRO A 18 18.84 -8.40 -8.38
CA PRO A 18 18.48 -7.21 -7.62
C PRO A 18 19.43 -6.08 -8.04
N GLU A 19 18.89 -5.04 -8.66
CA GLU A 19 19.62 -3.86 -9.14
C GLU A 19 20.32 -3.09 -8.01
N ARG A 20 19.91 -3.36 -6.76
CA ARG A 20 20.48 -2.74 -5.56
C ARG A 20 21.15 -3.80 -4.68
N PRO A 21 22.48 -3.74 -4.53
CA PRO A 21 23.17 -4.49 -3.49
C PRO A 21 22.64 -4.08 -2.11
N VAL A 22 22.46 -5.05 -1.21
CA VAL A 22 22.09 -4.75 0.17
C VAL A 22 23.30 -4.18 0.88
N LYS A 23 23.13 -3.03 1.55
CA LYS A 23 24.18 -2.39 2.33
C LYS A 23 24.10 -2.83 3.79
N SER A 24 25.25 -3.06 4.40
CA SER A 24 25.38 -3.27 5.85
C SER A 24 25.03 -2.00 6.63
N LYS A 25 24.96 -2.09 7.97
CA LYS A 25 24.74 -0.90 8.82
C LYS A 25 25.91 0.10 8.69
N GLU A 26 27.09 -0.42 8.35
CA GLU A 26 28.35 0.28 8.17
C GLU A 26 28.50 0.88 6.76
N GLY A 27 27.54 0.63 5.86
CA GLY A 27 27.50 1.18 4.50
C GLY A 27 28.26 0.36 3.46
N GLU A 28 28.82 -0.79 3.85
CA GLU A 28 29.51 -1.70 2.94
C GLU A 28 28.52 -2.56 2.13
N VAL A 29 28.93 -2.95 0.92
CA VAL A 29 28.12 -3.80 0.06
C VAL A 29 28.23 -5.24 0.51
N ILE A 30 27.12 -5.83 0.94
CA ILE A 30 27.07 -7.24 1.33
C ILE A 30 27.05 -8.09 0.06
N THR A 31 28.05 -8.96 -0.08
CA THR A 31 28.19 -9.88 -1.23
C THR A 31 27.84 -11.33 -0.86
N ASN A 32 27.87 -11.68 0.43
CA ASN A 32 27.53 -13.00 0.94
C ASN A 32 26.02 -13.11 1.22
N ILE A 33 25.39 -14.18 0.73
CA ILE A 33 23.96 -14.45 0.91
C ILE A 33 23.59 -14.58 2.39
N GLU A 34 24.38 -15.30 3.18
CA GLU A 34 24.13 -15.51 4.63
C GLU A 34 24.14 -14.19 5.40
N GLU A 35 25.09 -13.32 5.08
CA GLU A 35 25.21 -11.99 5.68
C GLU A 35 24.04 -11.08 5.27
N GLN A 36 23.54 -11.24 4.04
CA GLN A 36 22.34 -10.56 3.57
C GLN A 36 21.09 -11.04 4.33
N TRP A 37 20.96 -12.34 4.58
CA TRP A 37 19.89 -12.90 5.42
C TRP A 37 19.96 -12.40 6.86
N ASN A 38 21.15 -12.40 7.46
CA ASN A 38 21.36 -11.86 8.80
C ASN A 38 20.97 -10.38 8.86
N ARG A 39 21.30 -9.59 7.83
CA ARG A 39 20.87 -8.19 7.73
C ARG A 39 19.35 -8.03 7.68
N TRP A 40 18.66 -8.89 6.92
CA TRP A 40 17.20 -8.92 6.88
C TRP A 40 16.59 -9.26 8.23
N VAL A 41 17.09 -10.32 8.88
CA VAL A 41 16.61 -10.77 10.19
C VAL A 41 16.76 -9.66 11.24
N GLU A 42 17.91 -9.01 11.30
CA GLU A 42 18.14 -7.91 12.24
C GLU A 42 17.25 -6.69 11.94
N HIS A 43 17.07 -6.33 10.67
CA HIS A 43 16.20 -5.21 10.31
C HIS A 43 14.73 -5.48 10.68
N PHE A 44 14.23 -6.70 10.41
CA PHE A 44 12.87 -7.08 10.78
C PHE A 44 12.68 -7.19 12.29
N LYS A 45 13.68 -7.70 13.03
CA LYS A 45 13.65 -7.68 14.49
C LYS A 45 13.57 -6.26 15.02
N GLU A 46 14.39 -5.34 14.50
CA GLU A 46 14.38 -3.94 14.93
C GLU A 46 13.03 -3.28 14.65
N LEU A 47 12.46 -3.51 13.45
CA LEU A 47 11.16 -2.97 13.05
C LEU A 47 9.99 -3.53 13.86
N LEU A 48 9.97 -4.85 14.11
CA LEU A 48 8.85 -5.52 14.78
C LEU A 48 8.91 -5.38 16.30
N ASN A 49 10.10 -5.23 16.87
CA ASN A 49 10.27 -4.95 18.30
C ASN A 49 10.31 -3.46 18.61
N GLN A 50 10.15 -2.59 17.61
CA GLN A 50 10.08 -1.15 17.83
C GLN A 50 8.82 -0.83 18.65
N PRO A 51 8.97 -0.21 19.85
CA PRO A 51 7.81 0.21 20.62
C PRO A 51 7.02 1.26 19.83
N ALA A 52 5.71 1.31 20.06
CA ALA A 52 4.86 2.31 19.43
C ALA A 52 5.46 3.71 19.64
N PRO A 53 5.56 4.54 18.58
CA PRO A 53 6.10 5.88 18.72
C PRO A 53 5.25 6.67 19.73
N LEU A 54 5.91 7.30 20.71
CA LEU A 54 5.28 8.10 21.77
C LEU A 54 4.43 9.24 21.21
N ASN A 55 4.82 9.77 20.07
CA ASN A 55 4.07 10.77 19.33
C ASN A 55 3.36 10.06 18.17
N PRO A 56 2.03 9.85 18.23
CA PRO A 56 1.32 9.38 17.06
C PRO A 56 1.56 10.36 15.91
N PRO A 57 1.76 9.88 14.67
CA PRO A 57 1.86 10.76 13.51
C PRO A 57 0.60 11.65 13.46
N ASN A 58 0.79 12.97 13.45
CA ASN A 58 -0.29 13.92 13.24
C ASN A 58 -0.70 13.86 11.77
N ILE A 59 -1.52 12.87 11.42
CA ILE A 59 -2.10 12.72 10.10
C ILE A 59 -3.34 13.61 10.07
N GLU A 60 -3.15 14.85 9.62
CA GLU A 60 -4.28 15.71 9.27
C GLU A 60 -5.07 15.02 8.15
N ALA A 61 -6.31 14.63 8.45
CA ALA A 61 -7.17 13.96 7.49
C ALA A 61 -7.55 14.94 6.37
N ALA A 62 -6.78 14.95 5.29
CA ALA A 62 -7.06 15.73 4.08
C ALA A 62 -8.26 15.20 3.28
N TRP A 63 -9.02 14.24 3.79
CA TRP A 63 -10.21 13.73 3.14
C TRP A 63 -11.43 14.55 3.55
N PRO A 64 -12.06 15.34 2.66
CA PRO A 64 -13.32 15.99 2.96
C PRO A 64 -14.42 14.93 3.06
N SER A 65 -14.61 14.39 4.27
CA SER A 65 -15.70 13.47 4.62
C SER A 65 -17.10 14.08 4.37
N ASN A 66 -17.19 15.37 4.06
CA ASN A 66 -18.43 16.13 3.93
C ASN A 66 -18.84 16.43 2.48
N LYS A 67 -18.36 15.70 1.46
CA LYS A 67 -18.92 15.84 0.09
C LYS A 67 -19.96 14.78 -0.27
N SER A 68 -19.98 13.64 0.42
CA SER A 68 -20.89 12.53 0.11
C SER A 68 -22.33 12.71 0.62
N ARG A 69 -22.59 13.69 1.51
CA ARG A 69 -23.93 13.86 2.10
C ARG A 69 -24.86 14.76 1.27
N VAL A 70 -24.32 15.66 0.45
CA VAL A 70 -25.14 16.64 -0.29
C VAL A 70 -25.75 16.05 -1.57
N ALA A 71 -25.01 15.18 -2.27
CA ALA A 71 -25.49 14.59 -3.53
C ALA A 71 -26.74 13.70 -3.33
N ASN A 72 -26.76 12.89 -2.27
CA ASN A 72 -27.85 11.93 -2.05
C ASN A 72 -29.18 12.59 -1.62
N GLN A 73 -29.16 13.83 -1.11
CA GLN A 73 -30.40 14.54 -0.77
C GLN A 73 -31.08 15.08 -2.04
N GLN A 74 -30.33 15.63 -3.00
CA GLN A 74 -30.90 16.27 -4.20
C GLN A 74 -31.61 15.26 -5.12
N ASP A 75 -31.08 14.05 -5.26
CA ASP A 75 -31.72 13.00 -6.05
C ASP A 75 -33.06 12.54 -5.44
N GLN A 76 -33.15 12.50 -4.10
CA GLN A 76 -34.36 12.09 -3.40
C GLN A 76 -35.46 13.16 -3.48
N THR A 77 -35.12 14.45 -3.33
CA THR A 77 -36.08 15.56 -3.49
C THR A 77 -36.61 15.65 -4.92
N THR A 78 -35.73 15.36 -5.89
CA THR A 78 -36.07 15.38 -7.32
C THR A 78 -37.00 14.22 -7.70
N PHE A 79 -36.80 13.03 -7.13
CA PHE A 79 -37.67 11.87 -7.36
C PHE A 79 -39.09 12.08 -6.81
N GLN A 80 -39.21 12.69 -5.63
CA GLN A 80 -40.51 12.97 -4.99
C GLN A 80 -41.31 14.05 -5.74
N GLN A 81 -40.65 15.12 -6.21
CA GLN A 81 -41.33 16.17 -7.00
C GLN A 81 -41.83 15.68 -8.37
N ARG A 82 -41.14 14.73 -9.00
CA ARG A 82 -41.60 14.13 -10.26
C ARG A 82 -42.86 13.29 -10.09
N HIS A 83 -43.02 12.60 -8.96
CA HIS A 83 -44.21 11.79 -8.68
C HIS A 83 -45.45 12.65 -8.39
N GLN A 84 -45.30 13.81 -7.73
CA GLN A 84 -46.45 14.68 -7.43
C GLN A 84 -47.02 15.43 -8.64
N LYS A 85 -46.26 15.56 -9.73
CA LYS A 85 -46.72 16.22 -10.97
C LYS A 85 -47.36 15.27 -11.99
N GLN A 86 -47.44 13.98 -11.68
CA GLN A 86 -48.02 12.94 -12.55
C GLN A 86 -49.38 12.41 -12.07
N THR A 87 -49.94 13.03 -11.02
CA THR A 87 -51.33 12.91 -10.57
C THR A 87 -51.98 14.27 -10.63
#